data_AF-A0A2E9KW32-F1
#
_entry.id   AF-A0A2E9KW32-F1
#
_cell.length_a   1.000
_cell.length_b   1.000
_cell.length_c   1.000
_cell.angle_alpha   90.00
_cell.angle_beta   90.00
_cell.angle_gamma   90.00
#
_symmetry.space_group_name_H-M   'P 1'
#
loop_
_entity.id
_entity.type
_entity.pdbx_description
1 polymer ?
#
loop_
_entity_poly.entity_id
_entity_poly.type
_entity_poly.pdbx_seq_one_letter_code
_entity_poly.pdbx_strand_id
1 'polypeptide(L)'
;MSQLDYEEILAEWSKVYLKDAYADWSVEVDPSIDKNFAAIALFIDYRTAKSAGETADIHQGFKKASLLILDLLEIQIVDEPNNKIIRLVQKQSDRIRDKKLAKEIWG
;
A
#
# COMPACT_ATOMS: atom_id res chain seq x y z
N MET A 1 15.81 -15.39 0.55
CA MET A 1 14.68 -14.63 1.12
C MET A 1 13.41 -15.30 0.62
N SER A 2 12.45 -15.65 1.47
CA SER A 2 11.18 -16.22 0.98
C SER A 2 10.50 -15.15 0.14
N GLN A 3 10.10 -15.51 -1.07
CA GLN A 3 9.32 -14.63 -1.93
C GLN A 3 8.01 -14.31 -1.18
N LEU A 4 7.70 -13.03 -1.00
CA LEU A 4 6.38 -12.66 -0.47
C LEU A 4 5.37 -13.04 -1.55
N ASP A 5 4.37 -13.85 -1.19
CA ASP A 5 3.31 -14.20 -2.12
C ASP A 5 2.37 -13.01 -2.26
N TYR A 6 2.65 -12.19 -3.28
CA TYR A 6 1.85 -11.02 -3.59
C TYR A 6 0.39 -11.37 -3.81
N GLU A 7 0.08 -12.50 -4.45
CA GLU A 7 -1.30 -12.89 -4.74
C GLU A 7 -2.04 -13.26 -3.45
N GLU A 8 -1.38 -13.97 -2.53
CA GLU A 8 -1.92 -14.27 -1.20
C GLU A 8 -2.20 -12.99 -0.40
N ILE A 9 -1.22 -12.07 -0.34
CA ILE A 9 -1.35 -10.82 0.40
C ILE A 9 -2.43 -9.93 -0.21
N LEU A 10 -2.50 -9.84 -1.54
CA LEU A 10 -3.56 -9.11 -2.24
C LEU A 10 -4.93 -9.70 -1.95
N ALA A 11 -5.06 -11.04 -1.93
CA ALA A 11 -6.32 -11.70 -1.64
C ALA A 11 -6.79 -11.42 -0.21
N GLU A 12 -5.91 -11.53 0.79
CA GLU A 12 -6.24 -11.24 2.19
C GLU A 12 -6.58 -9.76 2.40
N TRP A 13 -5.78 -8.86 1.83
CA TRP A 13 -6.06 -7.42 1.87
C TRP A 13 -7.43 -7.11 1.25
N SER A 14 -7.72 -7.70 0.09
CA SER A 14 -8.98 -7.48 -0.64
C SER A 14 -10.18 -7.96 0.16
N LYS A 15 -10.09 -9.12 0.82
CA LYS A 15 -11.15 -9.62 1.72
C LYS A 15 -11.48 -8.65 2.85
N VAL A 16 -10.51 -7.86 3.32
CA VAL A 16 -10.73 -6.91 4.41
C VAL A 16 -11.22 -5.57 3.87
N TYR A 17 -10.60 -5.06 2.80
CA TYR A 17 -10.83 -3.69 2.33
C TYR A 17 -11.92 -3.56 1.26
N LEU A 18 -12.01 -4.49 0.31
CA LEU A 18 -12.99 -4.48 -0.79
C LEU A 18 -14.34 -5.05 -0.34
N LYS A 19 -14.94 -4.38 0.64
CA LYS A 19 -16.27 -4.69 1.19
C LYS A 19 -17.20 -3.49 1.03
N ASP A 20 -18.50 -3.74 1.10
CA ASP A 20 -19.56 -2.73 1.05
C ASP A 20 -19.39 -1.74 -0.13
N ALA A 21 -19.04 -0.48 0.16
CA ALA A 21 -18.86 0.59 -0.82
C ALA A 21 -17.69 0.38 -1.80
N TYR A 22 -16.80 -0.58 -1.50
CA TYR A 22 -15.63 -0.93 -2.32
C TYR A 22 -15.73 -2.33 -2.92
N ALA A 23 -16.87 -3.02 -2.80
CA ALA A 23 -17.01 -4.42 -3.21
C ALA A 23 -16.79 -4.67 -4.71
N ASP A 24 -17.04 -3.66 -5.55
CA ASP A 24 -16.85 -3.72 -7.00
C ASP A 24 -15.60 -2.96 -7.48
N TRP A 25 -14.71 -2.60 -6.56
CA TRP A 25 -13.45 -1.96 -6.90
C TRP A 25 -12.36 -3.00 -7.20
N SER A 26 -11.38 -2.61 -8.01
CA SER A 26 -10.19 -3.41 -8.31
C SER A 26 -8.92 -2.77 -7.74
N VAL A 27 -7.84 -3.56 -7.65
CA VAL A 27 -6.51 -3.08 -7.27
C VAL A 27 -5.59 -3.18 -8.46
N GLU A 28 -4.87 -2.11 -8.75
CA GLU A 28 -3.85 -2.06 -9.80
C GLU A 28 -2.50 -1.62 -9.21
N VAL A 29 -1.42 -2.20 -9.71
CA VAL A 29 -0.05 -1.84 -9.31
C VAL A 29 0.65 -1.26 -10.53
N ASP A 30 1.27 -0.09 -10.37
CA ASP A 30 2.12 0.49 -11.41
C ASP A 30 3.21 -0.51 -11.80
N PRO A 31 3.42 -0.79 -13.10
CA PRO A 31 4.45 -1.70 -13.57
C PRO A 31 5.87 -1.37 -13.10
N SER A 32 6.15 -0.13 -12.65
CA SER A 32 7.45 0.26 -12.10
C SER A 32 7.71 -0.27 -10.69
N ILE A 33 6.69 -0.78 -9.98
CA ILE A 33 6.78 -1.24 -8.59
C ILE A 33 7.09 -2.74 -8.54
N ASP A 34 8.09 -3.13 -7.74
CA ASP A 34 8.42 -4.54 -7.50
C ASP A 34 7.29 -5.20 -6.70
N LYS A 35 6.92 -6.42 -7.10
CA LYS A 35 5.80 -7.15 -6.47
C LYS A 35 5.99 -7.36 -4.97
N ASN A 36 7.22 -7.51 -4.47
CA ASN A 36 7.44 -7.64 -3.03
C ASN A 36 7.17 -6.31 -2.31
N PHE A 37 7.52 -5.17 -2.91
CA PHE A 37 7.19 -3.87 -2.33
C PHE A 37 5.70 -3.55 -2.42
N ALA A 38 5.04 -3.95 -3.51
CA ALA A 38 3.58 -3.88 -3.59
C ALA A 38 2.91 -4.74 -2.50
N ALA A 39 3.42 -5.95 -2.27
CA ALA A 39 2.95 -6.84 -1.22
C ALA A 39 3.14 -6.21 0.18
N ILE A 40 4.32 -5.64 0.47
CA ILE A 40 4.57 -4.92 1.73
C ILE A 40 3.62 -3.73 1.87
N ALA A 41 3.43 -2.93 0.82
CA ALA A 41 2.57 -1.76 0.83
C ALA A 41 1.10 -2.12 1.15
N LEU A 42 0.58 -3.19 0.56
CA LEU A 42 -0.75 -3.71 0.87
C LEU A 42 -0.80 -4.24 2.31
N PHE A 43 0.19 -5.02 2.73
CA PHE A 43 0.24 -5.60 4.07
C PHE A 43 0.19 -4.55 5.18
N ILE A 44 0.89 -3.43 5.01
CA ILE A 44 0.95 -2.34 5.99
C ILE A 44 -0.17 -1.31 5.84
N ASP A 45 -1.08 -1.47 4.88
CA ASP A 45 -2.09 -0.46 4.61
C ASP A 45 -3.02 -0.26 5.81
N TYR A 46 -2.96 0.93 6.41
CA TYR A 46 -3.72 1.28 7.61
C TYR A 46 -5.23 1.24 7.42
N ARG A 47 -5.69 1.29 6.17
CA ARG A 47 -7.11 1.22 5.85
C ARG A 47 -7.71 -0.13 6.22
N THR A 48 -6.91 -1.19 6.25
CA THR A 48 -7.34 -2.52 6.74
C THR A 48 -7.68 -2.50 8.23
N ALA A 49 -6.86 -1.86 9.07
CA ALA A 49 -7.13 -1.71 10.50
C ALA A 49 -8.43 -0.91 10.75
N LYS A 50 -8.68 0.14 9.96
CA LYS A 50 -9.94 0.88 10.01
C LYS A 50 -11.13 0.00 9.63
N SER A 51 -11.02 -0.75 8.53
CA SER A 51 -12.09 -1.63 8.05
C SER A 51 -12.34 -2.84 8.96
N ALA A 52 -11.34 -3.28 9.73
CA ALA A 52 -11.46 -4.35 10.71
C ALA A 52 -12.16 -3.90 12.02
N GLY A 53 -12.46 -2.61 12.18
CA GLY A 53 -13.13 -2.08 13.37
C GLY A 53 -12.22 -1.88 14.58
N GLU A 54 -10.91 -1.72 14.36
CA GLU A 54 -9.93 -1.49 15.42
C GLU A 54 -10.18 -0.18 16.19
N THR A 55 -9.72 -0.13 17.45
CA THR A 55 -9.86 1.07 18.29
C THR A 55 -9.15 2.29 17.68
N ALA A 56 -9.64 3.49 18.03
CA ALA A 56 -9.11 4.74 17.50
C ALA A 56 -7.60 4.92 17.74
N ASP A 57 -7.11 4.57 18.93
CA ASP A 57 -5.69 4.71 19.30
C ASP A 57 -4.79 3.74 18.50
N ILE A 58 -5.21 2.48 18.35
CA ILE A 58 -4.50 1.47 17.55
C ILE A 58 -4.44 1.91 16.09
N HIS A 59 -5.57 2.30 15.51
CA HIS A 59 -5.63 2.77 14.13
C HIS A 59 -4.74 4.00 13.89
N GLN A 60 -4.72 4.98 14.81
CA GLN A 60 -3.87 6.17 14.65
C GLN A 60 -2.37 5.85 14.72
N GLY A 61 -1.97 4.99 15.68
CA GLY A 61 -0.60 4.53 15.81
C GLY A 61 -0.15 3.76 14.56
N PHE A 62 -0.97 2.82 14.11
CA PHE A 62 -0.70 2.03 12.90
C PHE A 62 -0.63 2.92 11.67
N LYS A 63 -1.61 3.82 11.46
CA LYS A 63 -1.63 4.78 10.36
C LYS A 63 -0.33 5.57 10.25
N LYS A 64 0.20 6.06 11.37
CA LYS A 64 1.46 6.82 11.37
C LYS A 64 2.64 5.96 10.92
N ALA A 65 2.74 4.72 11.42
CA ALA A 65 3.80 3.79 11.05
C ALA A 65 3.70 3.38 9.57
N SER A 66 2.49 3.04 9.10
CA SER A 66 2.21 2.68 7.72
C SER A 66 2.65 3.77 6.74
N LEU A 67 2.26 5.03 7.01
CA LEU A 67 2.64 6.15 6.15
C LEU A 67 4.15 6.38 6.09
N LEU A 68 4.88 6.17 7.19
CA LEU A 68 6.34 6.30 7.20
C LEU A 68 7.02 5.22 6.35
N ILE A 69 6.52 3.99 6.42
CA ILE A 69 7.08 2.88 5.64
C ILE A 69 6.72 3.04 4.16
N LEU A 70 5.48 3.42 3.82
CA LEU A 70 5.09 3.72 2.45
C LEU A 70 5.93 4.86 1.85
N ASP A 71 6.22 5.90 2.63
CA ASP A 71 7.14 6.96 2.22
C ASP A 71 8.56 6.45 1.98
N LEU A 72 9.07 5.54 2.83
CA LEU A 72 10.39 4.92 2.65
C LEU A 72 10.47 4.08 1.37
N LEU A 73 9.39 3.36 1.05
CA LEU A 73 9.27 2.55 -0.17
C LEU A 73 8.97 3.41 -1.41
N GLU A 74 8.71 4.71 -1.24
CA GLU A 74 8.23 5.59 -2.30
C GLU A 74 6.98 5.04 -2.99
N ILE A 75 6.06 4.45 -2.23
CA ILE A 75 4.79 3.93 -2.74
C ILE A 75 3.66 4.77 -2.17
N GLN A 76 2.73 5.16 -3.03
CA GLN A 76 1.48 5.78 -2.64
C GLN A 76 0.33 4.89 -3.08
N ILE A 77 -0.67 4.70 -2.21
CA ILE A 77 -1.92 4.03 -2.58
C ILE A 77 -2.99 5.10 -2.77
N VAL A 78 -3.59 5.14 -3.95
CA VAL A 78 -4.51 6.18 -4.41
C VAL A 78 -5.84 5.55 -4.80
N ASP A 79 -6.93 6.19 -4.40
CA ASP A 79 -8.27 5.79 -4.80
C ASP A 79 -8.66 6.58 -6.06
N GLU A 80 -9.13 5.91 -7.10
CA GLU A 80 -9.68 6.47 -8.34
C GLU A 80 -11.19 6.17 -8.43
N PRO A 81 -12.06 6.96 -7.77
CA PRO A 81 -13.48 6.62 -7.62
C PRO A 81 -14.24 6.51 -8.95
N ASN A 82 -13.85 7.31 -9.95
CA ASN A 82 -14.49 7.31 -11.27
C ASN A 82 -14.33 5.96 -12.00
N ASN A 83 -13.19 5.29 -11.76
CA ASN A 83 -12.85 4.01 -12.38
C ASN A 83 -13.07 2.84 -11.42
N LYS A 84 -13.34 3.12 -10.13
CA LYS A 84 -13.41 2.13 -9.04
C LYS A 84 -12.10 1.34 -8.91
N ILE A 85 -10.98 2.04 -9.01
CA ILE A 85 -9.64 1.43 -8.95
C ILE A 85 -8.90 1.97 -7.72
N ILE A 86 -8.20 1.09 -7.02
CA ILE A 86 -7.21 1.44 -6.01
C ILE A 86 -5.85 1.19 -6.64
N ARG A 87 -5.08 2.24 -6.88
CA ARG A 87 -3.82 2.16 -7.58
C ARG A 87 -2.63 2.35 -6.63
N LEU A 88 -1.67 1.44 -6.69
CA LEU A 88 -0.36 1.61 -6.09
C LEU A 88 0.53 2.29 -7.13
N VAL A 89 0.99 3.50 -6.84
CA VAL A 89 1.84 4.31 -7.72
C VAL A 89 3.14 4.66 -7.04
N GLN A 90 4.20 4.81 -7.84
CA GLN A 90 5.48 5.28 -7.34
C GLN A 90 5.38 6.77 -7.00
N LYS A 91 5.75 7.12 -5.78
CA LYS A 91 5.78 8.50 -5.31
C LYS A 91 7.02 9.18 -5.89
N GLN A 92 6.84 10.24 -6.67
CA GLN A 92 7.96 11.09 -7.06
C GLN A 92 8.40 11.91 -5.86
N SER A 93 9.55 11.55 -5.25
CA SER A 93 10.13 12.35 -4.16
C SER A 93 11.19 13.33 -4.68
N ASP A 94 10.99 14.62 -4.40
CA ASP A 94 11.96 15.68 -4.66
C ASP A 94 13.06 15.77 -3.58
N ARG A 95 12.94 15.01 -2.48
CA ARG A 95 13.93 15.06 -1.40
C ARG A 95 15.20 14.34 -1.81
N ILE A 96 16.33 15.05 -1.76
CA ILE A 96 17.68 14.55 -2.10
C ILE A 96 18.03 13.26 -1.31
N ARG A 97 17.52 13.11 -0.09
CA ARG A 97 17.73 11.93 0.76
C ARG A 97 16.97 10.70 0.23
N ASP A 98 15.78 10.91 -0.31
CA ASP A 98 14.92 9.86 -0.84
C ASP A 98 15.49 9.37 -2.17
N LYS A 99 16.00 10.25 -3.05
CA LYS A 99 16.71 9.84 -4.29
C LYS A 99 17.87 8.87 -4.06
N LYS A 100 18.62 9.03 -2.98
CA LYS A 100 19.74 8.14 -2.65
C LYS A 100 19.23 6.79 -2.14
N LEU A 101 18.16 6.79 -1.35
CA LEU A 101 17.54 5.59 -0.84
C LEU A 101 16.78 4.82 -1.94
N ALA A 102 16.04 5.54 -2.79
CA ALA A 102 15.36 5.06 -3.97
C ALA A 102 16.31 4.26 -4.87
N LYS A 103 17.49 4.82 -5.15
CA LYS A 103 18.53 4.12 -5.93
C LYS A 103 18.97 2.80 -5.28
N GLU A 104 19.07 2.75 -3.95
CA GLU A 104 19.44 1.51 -3.25
C GLU A 104 18.28 0.48 -3.21
N ILE A 105 17.03 0.94 -3.24
CA ILE A 105 15.81 0.10 -3.21
C ILE A 105 15.45 -0.43 -4.62
N TRP A 106 15.63 0.41 -5.64
CA TRP A 106 15.17 0.17 -7.02
C TRP A 106 16.29 -0.16 -8.01
N GLY A 107 17.57 0.11 -7.69
CA GLY A 107 18.74 -0.14 -8.54
C GLY A 107 19.22 1.07 -9.35
#